data_AF-A0A366KW56-F1
#
_entry.id   AF-A0A366KW56-F1
#
_cell.length_a   1.000
_cell.length_b   1.000
_cell.length_c   1.000
_cell.angle_alpha   90.00
_cell.angle_beta   90.00
_cell.angle_gamma   90.00
#
_symmetry.space_group_name_H-M   'P 1'
#
loop_
_entity.id
_entity.type
_entity.pdbx_description
1 polymer ?
#
loop_
_entity_poly.entity_id
_entity_poly.type
_entity_poly.pdbx_seq_one_letter_code
_entity_poly.pdbx_strand_id
1 'polypeptide(L)'
;MDFSKADNKVARKLFEVALQRELKKEMQLFSEILDQWKTQQPEDNRDDYYKIFSAVTDFDKHIARRYDGLRNSWFLGTVTALLVEKIITTADLEDFSEEGKSQILRNLRFREENQL
;
A
#
# COMPACT_ATOMS: atom_id res chain seq x y z
N MET A 1 -7.48 18.42 7.31
CA MET A 1 -7.63 18.16 8.77
C MET A 1 -6.52 17.21 9.11
N ASP A 2 -5.72 17.55 10.10
CA ASP A 2 -4.47 16.86 10.38
C ASP A 2 -4.60 16.05 11.67
N PHE A 3 -3.94 14.90 11.70
CA PHE A 3 -3.85 14.10 12.90
C PHE A 3 -3.17 14.85 14.05
N SER A 4 -3.51 14.45 15.28
CA SER A 4 -2.78 14.89 16.47
C SER A 4 -1.29 14.49 16.36
N LYS A 5 -0.41 15.08 17.18
CA LYS A 5 1.00 14.67 17.23
C LYS A 5 1.15 13.19 17.61
N ALA A 6 0.29 12.68 18.49
CA ALA A 6 0.29 11.28 18.91
C ALA A 6 -0.14 10.36 17.77
N ASP A 7 -1.27 10.67 17.11
CA ASP A 7 -1.77 9.89 15.97
C ASP A 7 -0.81 9.92 14.78
N ASN A 8 -0.12 11.04 14.54
CA ASN A 8 0.95 11.10 13.54
C ASN A 8 2.12 10.15 13.84
N LYS A 9 2.38 9.83 15.12
CA LYS A 9 3.41 8.85 15.50
C LYS A 9 2.90 7.42 15.25
N VAL A 10 1.64 7.16 15.54
CA VAL A 10 0.98 5.87 15.27
C VAL A 10 0.92 5.61 13.77
N ALA A 11 0.47 6.59 12.97
CA ALA A 11 0.40 6.50 11.51
C ALA A 11 1.74 6.15 10.88
N ARG A 12 2.85 6.76 11.32
CA ARG A 12 4.19 6.40 10.83
C ARG A 12 4.53 4.93 11.05
N LYS A 13 4.26 4.40 12.25
CA LYS A 13 4.49 2.98 12.53
C LYS A 13 3.61 2.09 11.65
N LEU A 14 2.35 2.48 11.47
CA LEU A 14 1.42 1.77 10.60
C LEU A 14 1.89 1.76 9.14
N PHE A 15 2.50 2.85 8.65
CA PHE A 15 3.07 2.90 7.29
C PHE A 15 4.24 1.93 7.11
N GLU A 16 5.10 1.75 8.11
CA GLU A 16 6.15 0.73 8.04
C GLU A 16 5.54 -0.68 7.92
N VAL A 17 4.50 -0.98 8.70
CA VAL A 17 3.79 -2.27 8.64
C VAL A 17 3.13 -2.47 7.27
N ALA A 18 2.45 -1.44 6.76
CA ALA A 18 1.81 -1.46 5.46
C ALA A 18 2.82 -1.68 4.32
N LEU A 19 3.94 -0.96 4.35
CA LEU A 19 5.03 -1.12 3.39
C LEU A 19 5.53 -2.57 3.36
N GLN A 20 5.76 -3.19 4.52
CA GLN A 20 6.19 -4.60 4.57
C GLN A 20 5.15 -5.57 3.98
N ARG A 21 3.84 -5.31 4.18
CA ARG A 21 2.77 -6.12 3.59
C ARG A 21 2.72 -5.99 2.07
N GLU A 22 2.86 -4.77 1.55
CA GLU A 22 2.92 -4.50 0.12
C GLU A 22 4.14 -5.15 -0.53
N LEU A 23 5.33 -4.94 0.05
CA LEU A 23 6.58 -5.56 -0.40
C LEU A 23 6.45 -7.09 -0.46
N LYS A 24 5.88 -7.71 0.58
CA LYS A 24 5.68 -9.17 0.61
C LYS A 24 4.76 -9.64 -0.51
N LYS A 25 3.63 -8.96 -0.71
CA LYS A 25 2.66 -9.30 -1.76
C LYS A 25 3.30 -9.24 -3.15
N GLU A 26 4.03 -8.18 -3.43
CA GLU A 26 4.65 -7.98 -4.75
C GLU A 26 5.85 -8.90 -4.99
N MET A 27 6.64 -9.19 -3.94
CA MET A 27 7.67 -10.23 -4.03
C MET A 27 7.10 -11.61 -4.38
N GLN A 28 5.88 -11.93 -3.90
CA GLN A 28 5.19 -13.16 -4.30
C GLN A 28 4.79 -13.12 -5.78
N LEU A 29 4.23 -12.00 -6.26
CA LEU A 29 3.91 -11.83 -7.68
C LEU A 29 5.16 -11.97 -8.57
N PHE A 30 6.28 -11.37 -8.17
CA PHE A 30 7.54 -11.51 -8.90
C PHE A 30 8.01 -12.96 -8.96
N SER A 31 7.88 -13.70 -7.86
CA SER A 31 8.17 -15.14 -7.83
C SER A 31 7.29 -15.92 -8.80
N GLU A 32 5.99 -15.64 -8.82
CA GLU A 32 5.03 -16.32 -9.71
C GLU A 32 5.37 -16.09 -11.19
N ILE A 33 5.74 -14.86 -11.58
CA ILE A 33 6.19 -14.54 -12.94
C ILE A 33 7.42 -15.37 -13.31
N LEU A 34 8.41 -15.43 -12.42
CA LEU A 34 9.64 -16.20 -12.65
C LEU A 34 9.39 -17.71 -12.71
N ASP A 35 8.49 -18.23 -11.89
CA ASP A 35 8.16 -19.65 -11.87
C ASP A 35 7.37 -20.06 -13.12
N GLN A 36 6.49 -19.20 -13.64
CA GLN A 36 5.84 -19.39 -14.93
C GLN A 36 6.87 -19.49 -16.06
N TRP A 37 7.82 -18.54 -16.13
CA TRP A 37 8.89 -18.56 -17.12
C TRP A 37 9.74 -19.84 -17.05
N LYS A 38 10.18 -20.24 -15.85
CA LYS A 38 10.94 -21.49 -15.64
C LYS A 38 10.17 -22.73 -16.11
N THR A 39 8.85 -22.73 -15.95
CA THR A 39 7.99 -23.85 -16.34
C THR A 39 7.78 -23.91 -17.84
N GLN A 40 7.62 -22.75 -18.50
CA GLN A 40 7.35 -22.67 -19.93
C GLN A 40 8.59 -22.95 -20.79
N GLN A 41 9.80 -22.65 -20.28
CA GLN A 41 11.07 -22.79 -21.01
C GLN A 41 11.00 -22.29 -22.46
N PRO A 42 10.60 -21.03 -22.68
CA PRO A 42 10.40 -20.52 -24.03
C PRO A 42 11.74 -20.34 -24.76
N GLU A 43 11.72 -20.56 -26.07
CA GLU A 43 12.87 -20.29 -26.94
C GLU A 43 13.16 -18.78 -27.03
N ASP A 44 12.10 -17.95 -27.07
CA ASP A 44 12.18 -16.49 -27.01
C ASP A 44 11.78 -15.99 -25.62
N ASN A 45 12.72 -15.29 -24.96
CA ASN A 45 12.58 -14.88 -23.57
C ASN A 45 12.23 -13.39 -23.41
N ARG A 46 12.04 -12.65 -24.51
CA ARG A 46 11.84 -11.19 -24.49
C ARG A 46 10.59 -10.79 -23.72
N ASP A 47 9.48 -11.45 -23.98
CA ASP A 47 8.20 -11.11 -23.35
C ASP A 47 8.22 -11.37 -21.85
N ASP A 48 8.80 -12.48 -21.40
CA ASP A 48 8.91 -12.80 -19.98
C ASP A 48 9.88 -11.89 -19.23
N TYR A 49 10.99 -11.51 -19.88
CA TYR A 49 11.87 -10.47 -19.36
C TYR A 49 11.13 -9.15 -19.16
N TYR A 50 10.35 -8.70 -20.15
CA TYR A 50 9.58 -7.47 -20.03
C TYR A 50 8.45 -7.55 -19.00
N LYS A 51 7.85 -8.74 -18.78
CA LYS A 51 6.86 -8.93 -17.71
C LYS A 51 7.46 -8.65 -16.34
N ILE A 52 8.59 -9.29 -15.99
CA ILE A 52 9.22 -9.07 -14.68
C ILE A 52 9.76 -7.64 -14.55
N PHE A 53 10.37 -7.09 -15.60
CA PHE A 53 10.88 -5.72 -15.60
C PHE A 53 9.75 -4.70 -15.37
N SER A 54 8.63 -4.85 -16.08
CA SER A 54 7.48 -3.95 -15.93
C SER A 54 6.87 -4.06 -14.54
N ALA A 55 6.68 -5.29 -14.03
CA ALA A 55 6.15 -5.51 -12.68
C ALA A 55 7.01 -4.81 -11.60
N VAL A 56 8.33 -4.97 -11.66
CA VAL A 56 9.26 -4.34 -10.72
C VAL A 56 9.22 -2.81 -10.84
N THR A 57 9.30 -2.28 -12.07
CA THR A 57 9.35 -0.82 -12.28
C THR A 57 8.03 -0.12 -11.95
N ASP A 58 6.89 -0.76 -12.19
CA ASP A 58 5.60 -0.20 -11.82
C ASP A 58 5.36 -0.24 -10.31
N PHE A 59 5.81 -1.30 -9.64
CA PHE A 59 5.76 -1.35 -8.18
C PHE A 59 6.69 -0.32 -7.51
N ASP A 60 7.90 -0.12 -8.04
CA ASP A 60 8.81 0.92 -7.55
C ASP A 60 8.17 2.31 -7.63
N LYS A 61 7.55 2.65 -8.77
CA LYS A 61 6.78 3.91 -8.93
C LYS A 61 5.63 4.01 -7.93
N HIS A 62 4.95 2.90 -7.64
CA HIS A 62 3.84 2.85 -6.70
C HIS A 62 4.30 3.16 -5.26
N ILE A 63 5.36 2.49 -4.79
CA ILE A 63 5.93 2.71 -3.46
C ILE A 63 6.46 4.13 -3.33
N ALA A 64 7.22 4.62 -4.32
CA ALA A 64 7.73 5.99 -4.33
C ALA A 64 6.58 7.01 -4.23
N ARG A 65 5.51 6.85 -5.03
CA ARG A 65 4.34 7.74 -4.99
C ARG A 65 3.68 7.77 -3.62
N ARG A 66 3.62 6.64 -2.92
CA ARG A 66 2.91 6.49 -1.64
C ARG A 66 3.72 6.98 -0.45
N TYR A 67 5.01 6.66 -0.43
CA TYR A 67 5.83 6.77 0.78
C TYR A 67 6.92 7.85 0.69
N ASP A 68 7.43 8.18 -0.51
CA ASP A 68 8.50 9.17 -0.62
C ASP A 68 8.01 10.57 -0.27
N GLY A 69 8.72 11.22 0.65
CA GLY A 69 8.41 12.59 1.08
C GLY A 69 7.03 12.74 1.73
N LEU A 70 6.44 11.65 2.24
CA LEU A 70 5.09 11.65 2.82
C LEU A 70 4.98 12.65 3.98
N ARG A 71 4.12 13.66 3.80
CA ARG A 71 3.89 14.76 4.76
C ARG A 71 2.76 14.42 5.74
N ASN A 72 2.83 14.93 6.97
CA ASN A 72 1.78 14.71 8.00
C ASN A 72 0.37 15.04 7.50
N SER A 73 0.22 16.11 6.70
CA SER A 73 -1.08 16.53 6.16
C SER A 73 -1.70 15.52 5.19
N TRP A 74 -0.93 14.54 4.70
CA TRP A 74 -1.40 13.48 3.82
C TRP A 74 -1.73 12.18 4.57
N PHE A 75 -1.36 12.06 5.85
CA PHE A 75 -1.44 10.79 6.59
C PHE A 75 -2.88 10.26 6.66
N LEU A 76 -3.88 11.10 6.93
CA LEU A 76 -5.28 10.67 6.95
C LEU A 76 -5.71 10.06 5.61
N GLY A 77 -5.34 10.72 4.51
CA GLY A 77 -5.64 10.23 3.16
C GLY A 77 -4.93 8.91 2.87
N THR A 78 -3.65 8.79 3.24
CA THR A 78 -2.85 7.58 3.04
C THR A 78 -3.39 6.40 3.85
N VAL A 79 -3.70 6.59 5.15
CA VAL A 79 -4.31 5.53 5.98
C VAL A 79 -5.65 5.08 5.39
N THR A 80 -6.47 6.02 4.92
CA THR A 80 -7.77 5.69 4.31
C THR A 80 -7.59 4.91 3.00
N ALA A 81 -6.66 5.31 2.14
CA ALA A 81 -6.35 4.58 0.91
C ALA A 81 -5.86 3.15 1.19
N LEU A 82 -5.02 2.97 2.20
CA LEU A 82 -4.54 1.65 2.63
C LEU A 82 -5.68 0.72 3.10
N LEU A 83 -6.74 1.27 3.71
CA LEU A 83 -7.95 0.53 4.09
C LEU A 83 -8.79 0.14 2.86
N VAL A 84 -9.00 1.08 1.94
CA VAL A 84 -9.75 0.83 0.68
C VAL A 84 -9.08 -0.28 -0.13
N GLU A 85 -7.75 -0.24 -0.23
CA GLU A 85 -6.94 -1.24 -0.93
C GLU A 85 -6.72 -2.53 -0.12
N LYS A 86 -7.25 -2.60 1.11
CA LYS A 86 -7.19 -3.76 2.01
C LYS A 86 -5.76 -4.20 2.35
N ILE A 87 -4.80 -3.28 2.31
CA ILE A 87 -3.41 -3.50 2.77
C ILE A 87 -3.38 -3.52 4.31
N ILE A 88 -4.23 -2.70 4.92
CA ILE A 88 -4.49 -2.69 6.35
C ILE A 88 -5.98 -2.93 6.60
N THR A 89 -6.32 -3.24 7.84
CA THR A 89 -7.67 -3.50 8.33
C THR A 89 -8.03 -2.53 9.44
N THR A 90 -9.29 -2.48 9.85
CA THR A 90 -9.72 -1.65 10.98
C THR A 90 -9.07 -2.06 12.30
N ALA A 91 -8.62 -3.31 12.43
CA ALA A 91 -7.87 -3.76 13.60
C ALA A 91 -6.50 -3.07 13.71
N ASP A 92 -5.87 -2.74 12.59
CA ASP A 92 -4.60 -2.01 12.57
C ASP A 92 -4.71 -0.55 13.06
N LEU A 93 -5.94 -0.08 13.34
CA LEU A 93 -6.21 1.25 13.87
C LEU A 93 -6.26 1.28 15.41
N GLU A 94 -6.03 0.16 16.11
CA GLU A 94 -6.24 0.03 17.56
C GLU A 94 -5.55 1.13 18.39
N ASP A 95 -4.32 1.47 18.02
CA ASP A 95 -3.45 2.43 18.70
C ASP A 95 -3.77 3.90 18.41
N PHE A 96 -4.65 4.18 17.44
CA PHE A 96 -5.14 5.54 17.21
C PHE A 96 -6.04 6.00 18.35
N SER A 97 -6.07 7.30 18.59
CA SER A 97 -7.08 7.91 19.45
C SER A 97 -8.49 7.67 18.88
N GLU A 98 -9.51 7.70 19.73
CA GLU A 98 -10.91 7.56 19.29
C GLU A 98 -11.32 8.64 18.28
N GLU A 99 -10.79 9.86 18.44
CA GLU A 99 -10.96 10.94 17.47
C GLU A 99 -10.29 10.60 16.14
N GLY A 100 -9.04 10.10 16.17
CA GLY A 100 -8.33 9.65 14.97
C GLY A 100 -9.07 8.53 14.22
N LYS A 101 -9.56 7.52 14.94
CA LYS A 101 -10.38 6.43 14.39
C LYS A 101 -11.66 6.98 13.76
N SER A 102 -12.38 7.86 14.46
CA SER A 102 -13.60 8.48 13.96
C SER A 102 -13.37 9.23 12.65
N GLN A 103 -12.27 10.00 12.55
CA GLN A 103 -11.88 10.72 11.34
C GLN A 103 -11.55 9.77 10.17
N ILE A 104 -10.77 8.71 10.43
CA ILE A 104 -10.41 7.70 9.42
C ILE A 104 -11.68 7.02 8.88
N LEU A 105 -12.54 6.53 9.78
CA LEU A 105 -13.76 5.83 9.40
C LEU A 105 -14.77 6.73 8.67
N ARG A 106 -14.83 8.01 9.03
CA ARG A 106 -15.63 9.00 8.29
C ARG A 106 -15.09 9.19 6.87
N ASN A 107 -13.76 9.27 6.71
CA ASN A 107 -13.15 9.42 5.39
C ASN A 107 -13.33 8.15 4.53
N LEU A 108 -13.22 6.97 5.16
CA LEU A 108 -13.43 5.67 4.50
C LEU A 108 -14.84 5.58 3.93
N ARG A 109 -15.87 5.82 4.75
CA ARG A 109 -17.27 5.81 4.27
C ARG A 109 -17.50 6.78 3.11
N PHE A 110 -16.94 7.98 3.20
CA PHE A 110 -17.03 8.95 2.12
C PHE A 110 -16.42 8.42 0.82
N ARG A 111 -15.27 7.76 0.85
CA ARG A 111 -14.66 7.17 -0.36
C ARG A 111 -15.48 6.01 -0.93
N GLU A 112 -15.96 5.13 -0.05
CA GLU A 112 -16.80 3.98 -0.44
C GLU A 112 -18.10 4.43 -1.12
N GLU A 113 -18.76 5.47 -0.59
CA GLU A 113 -20.00 6.02 -1.15
C GLU A 113 -19.80 6.73 -2.49
N ASN A 114 -18.62 7.33 -2.71
CA ASN A 114 -18.33 8.15 -3.89
C ASN A 114 -17.51 7.41 -4.97
N GLN A 115 -17.18 6.13 -4.78
CA GLN A 115 -16.36 5.32 -5.71
C GLN A 115 -15.00 5.98 -6.06
N LEU A 116 -14.35 6.61 -5.06
CA LEU A 116 -13.08 7.36 -5.21
C LEU A 116 -11.88 6.67 -4.58
#